data_AF-A0A3A8GCP8-F1
#
_entry.id   AF-A0A3A8GCP8-F1
#
_cell.length_a   1.000
_cell.length_b   1.000
_cell.length_c   1.000
_cell.angle_alpha   90.00
_cell.angle_beta   90.00
_cell.angle_gamma   90.00
#
_symmetry.space_group_name_H-M   'P 1'
#
loop_
_entity.id
_entity.type
_entity.pdbx_description
1 polymer ?
#
loop_
_entity_poly.entity_id
_entity_poly.type
_entity_poly.pdbx_seq_one_letter_code
_entity_poly.pdbx_strand_id
1 'polypeptide(L)'
;MLLDALPPPAMLADATWALCRELVIGREAVEPGALPNAVRTAFAKNLGAGLRALHALLPPGKAPVVRMAVGEAPSYRGLQVAGVLSNAVPALPVACVVSSEALGAFLAGGETRLKALVREGVVEVPAEPSEAASAVATLRKLERAGAPEKQRVSAAEVALAVLTGAGEAGADRARSKAEAYLRDRLEEHPRTAGLFELNARLRPEDKRSWEVDLLCRPLRIAVEIDGYHHFQDPERFRRDRRKDLDLQREGYWVYRLLATDVLSQLEHILHTLDTLIEARGREPGGREPRHGHRHS
;
A
#
# COMPACT_ATOMS: atom_id res chain seq x y z
N MET A 1 -22.23 19.39 -41.45
CA MET A 1 -21.19 18.49 -40.90
C MET A 1 -21.52 17.07 -41.35
N LEU A 2 -20.57 16.34 -41.93
CA LEU A 2 -20.82 14.99 -42.50
C LEU A 2 -21.38 13.97 -41.49
N LEU A 3 -21.16 14.18 -40.19
CA LEU A 3 -21.59 13.30 -39.09
C LEU A 3 -23.08 13.44 -38.70
N ASP A 4 -23.75 14.53 -39.06
CA ASP A 4 -25.18 14.75 -38.74
C ASP A 4 -26.11 13.98 -39.67
N ALA A 5 -25.61 13.59 -40.85
CA ALA A 5 -26.38 12.87 -41.86
C ALA A 5 -26.17 11.33 -41.80
N LEU A 6 -25.33 10.84 -40.88
CA LEU A 6 -25.07 9.41 -40.77
C LEU A 6 -26.17 8.72 -39.92
N PRO A 7 -26.91 7.75 -40.50
CA PRO A 7 -27.84 6.95 -39.72
C PRO A 7 -27.09 6.07 -38.71
N PRO A 8 -27.71 5.71 -37.58
CA PRO A 8 -27.12 4.75 -36.64
C PRO A 8 -26.76 3.45 -37.35
N PRO A 9 -25.56 2.89 -37.13
CA PRO A 9 -25.22 1.57 -37.63
C PRO A 9 -26.22 0.54 -37.10
N ALA A 10 -26.71 -0.37 -37.96
CA ALA A 10 -27.77 -1.31 -37.62
C ALA A 10 -27.47 -2.20 -36.39
N MET A 11 -26.21 -2.33 -36.00
CA MET A 11 -25.75 -3.13 -34.86
C MET A 11 -25.56 -2.33 -33.55
N LEU A 12 -25.68 -1.01 -33.58
CA LEU A 12 -25.50 -0.15 -32.41
C LEU A 12 -26.85 0.39 -31.95
N ALA A 13 -27.13 0.24 -30.66
CA ALA A 13 -28.32 0.82 -30.05
C ALA A 13 -28.31 2.35 -30.20
N ASP A 14 -29.47 2.96 -30.45
CA ASP A 14 -29.62 4.41 -30.70
C ASP A 14 -28.98 5.29 -29.61
N ALA A 15 -29.10 4.88 -28.34
CA ALA A 15 -28.48 5.58 -27.22
C ALA A 15 -26.94 5.56 -27.27
N THR A 16 -26.35 4.45 -27.74
CA THR A 16 -24.91 4.29 -27.93
C THR A 16 -24.43 5.15 -29.10
N TRP A 17 -25.17 5.15 -30.20
CA TRP A 17 -24.89 6.00 -31.35
C TRP A 17 -24.96 7.49 -31.00
N ALA A 18 -26.01 7.90 -30.27
CA ALA A 18 -26.16 9.26 -29.80
C ALA A 18 -24.99 9.69 -28.90
N LEU A 19 -24.60 8.84 -27.94
CA LEU A 19 -23.46 9.13 -27.06
C LEU A 19 -22.14 9.22 -27.84
N CYS A 20 -21.89 8.31 -28.80
CA CYS A 20 -20.72 8.37 -29.68
C CYS A 20 -20.65 9.70 -30.43
N ARG A 21 -21.77 10.11 -31.04
CA ARG A 21 -21.84 11.36 -31.80
C ARG A 21 -21.51 12.56 -30.92
N GLU A 22 -22.13 12.67 -29.75
CA GLU A 22 -21.85 13.79 -28.83
C GLU A 22 -20.38 13.82 -28.39
N LEU A 23 -19.77 12.67 -28.09
CA LEU A 23 -18.36 12.58 -27.71
C LEU A 23 -17.41 12.97 -28.85
N VAL A 24 -17.70 12.55 -30.08
CA VAL A 24 -16.85 12.80 -31.26
C VAL A 24 -17.03 14.23 -31.79
N ILE A 25 -18.26 14.74 -31.81
CA ILE A 25 -18.59 16.10 -32.29
C ILE A 25 -18.13 17.14 -31.26
N GLY A 26 -18.37 16.88 -29.97
CA GLY A 26 -18.01 17.80 -28.90
C GLY A 26 -16.50 17.98 -28.72
N ARG A 27 -15.69 16.97 -29.09
CA ARG A 27 -14.22 16.93 -28.88
C ARG A 27 -13.80 17.48 -27.51
N GLU A 28 -14.60 17.20 -26.48
CA GLU A 28 -14.35 17.74 -25.15
C GLU A 28 -13.03 17.19 -24.61
N ALA A 29 -12.07 18.07 -24.38
CA ALA A 29 -10.91 17.74 -23.57
C ALA A 29 -11.38 17.64 -22.11
N VAL A 30 -11.19 16.47 -21.51
CA VAL A 30 -11.62 16.18 -20.14
C VAL A 30 -10.39 15.85 -19.32
N GLU A 31 -10.26 16.50 -18.17
CA GLU A 31 -9.19 16.20 -17.21
C GLU A 31 -9.24 14.72 -16.80
N PRO A 32 -8.07 14.08 -16.56
CA PRO A 32 -8.03 12.71 -16.06
C PRO A 32 -8.91 12.55 -14.81
N GLY A 33 -9.83 11.58 -14.86
CA GLY A 33 -10.76 11.28 -13.75
C GLY A 33 -12.09 12.03 -13.80
N ALA A 34 -12.30 12.96 -14.73
CA ALA A 34 -13.61 13.58 -14.96
C ALA A 34 -14.39 12.84 -16.06
N LEU A 35 -15.72 12.84 -15.96
CA LEU A 35 -16.59 12.34 -17.03
C LEU A 35 -16.86 13.46 -18.06
N PRO A 36 -16.94 13.17 -19.36
CA PRO A 36 -17.43 14.13 -20.35
C PRO A 36 -18.86 14.58 -20.05
N ASN A 37 -19.24 15.79 -20.49
CA ASN A 37 -20.57 16.32 -20.21
C ASN A 37 -21.66 15.47 -20.86
N ALA A 38 -21.41 14.98 -22.08
CA ALA A 38 -22.32 14.06 -22.78
C ALA A 38 -22.65 12.80 -21.96
N VAL A 39 -21.66 12.24 -21.26
CA VAL A 39 -21.85 11.08 -20.37
C VAL A 39 -22.69 11.45 -19.16
N ARG A 40 -22.42 12.59 -18.53
CA ARG A 40 -23.24 13.10 -17.40
C ARG A 40 -24.70 13.32 -17.82
N THR A 41 -24.94 13.92 -18.98
CA THR A 41 -26.29 14.14 -19.52
C THR A 41 -27.00 12.81 -19.81
N ALA A 42 -26.29 11.83 -20.39
CA ALA A 42 -26.85 10.49 -20.62
C ALA A 42 -27.27 9.81 -19.30
N PHE A 43 -26.42 9.89 -18.27
CA PHE A 43 -26.71 9.33 -16.94
C PHE A 43 -27.89 10.04 -16.27
N ALA A 44 -27.95 11.37 -16.37
CA ALA A 44 -29.05 12.16 -15.80
C ALA A 44 -30.41 11.84 -16.45
N LYS A 45 -30.43 11.55 -17.75
CA LYS A 45 -31.65 11.15 -18.47
C LYS A 45 -32.11 9.74 -18.08
N ASN A 46 -31.19 8.78 -18.13
CA ASN A 46 -31.45 7.40 -17.74
C ASN A 46 -30.12 6.69 -17.45
N LEU A 47 -29.85 6.45 -16.17
CA LEU A 47 -28.60 5.82 -15.73
C LEU A 47 -28.34 4.48 -16.42
N GLY A 48 -29.35 3.62 -16.53
CA GLY A 48 -29.17 2.29 -17.10
C GLY A 48 -28.89 2.30 -18.60
N ALA A 49 -29.63 3.12 -19.35
CA ALA A 49 -29.41 3.26 -20.80
C ALA A 49 -28.08 3.97 -21.10
N GLY A 50 -27.75 5.03 -20.34
CA GLY A 50 -26.47 5.72 -20.45
C GLY A 50 -25.29 4.81 -20.11
N LEU A 51 -25.41 3.98 -19.08
CA LEU A 51 -24.37 3.03 -18.70
C LEU A 51 -24.19 1.93 -19.76
N ARG A 52 -25.27 1.39 -20.32
CA ARG A 52 -25.20 0.44 -21.46
C ARG A 52 -24.50 1.07 -22.66
N ALA A 53 -24.87 2.30 -23.00
CA ALA A 53 -24.27 3.05 -24.08
C ALA A 53 -22.77 3.25 -23.86
N LEU A 54 -22.36 3.69 -22.66
CA LEU A 54 -20.95 3.88 -22.32
C LEU A 54 -20.16 2.55 -22.33
N HIS A 55 -20.72 1.50 -21.73
CA HIS A 55 -20.08 0.18 -21.69
C HIS A 55 -19.88 -0.41 -23.09
N ALA A 56 -20.82 -0.18 -24.02
CA ALA A 56 -20.69 -0.62 -25.41
C ALA A 56 -19.52 0.05 -26.17
N LEU A 57 -18.97 1.16 -25.65
CA LEU A 57 -17.77 1.79 -26.20
C LEU A 57 -16.47 1.13 -25.72
N LEU A 58 -16.54 0.29 -24.69
CA LEU A 58 -15.39 -0.37 -24.11
C LEU A 58 -15.13 -1.69 -24.85
N PRO A 59 -13.86 -2.03 -25.15
CA PRO A 59 -13.54 -3.33 -25.70
C PRO A 59 -13.99 -4.47 -24.77
N PRO A 60 -14.46 -5.61 -25.30
CA PRO A 60 -14.85 -6.75 -24.49
C PRO A 60 -13.74 -7.17 -23.51
N GLY A 61 -14.11 -7.41 -22.24
CA GLY A 61 -13.16 -7.79 -21.19
C GLY A 61 -12.23 -6.65 -20.70
N LYS A 62 -12.39 -5.42 -21.19
CA LYS A 62 -11.64 -4.23 -20.75
C LYS A 62 -12.47 -3.28 -19.87
N ALA A 63 -13.68 -3.69 -19.48
CA ALA A 63 -14.50 -2.89 -18.58
C ALA A 63 -13.81 -2.76 -17.21
N PRO A 64 -13.67 -1.53 -16.66
CA PRO A 64 -13.13 -1.35 -15.32
C PRO A 64 -14.11 -1.84 -14.27
N VAL A 65 -13.60 -2.16 -13.08
CA VAL A 65 -14.43 -2.43 -11.91
C VAL A 65 -14.96 -1.09 -11.36
N VAL A 66 -16.26 -0.97 -11.20
CA VAL A 66 -16.86 0.19 -10.54
C VAL A 66 -16.88 -0.05 -9.04
N ARG A 67 -15.99 0.65 -8.32
CA ARG A 67 -15.99 0.64 -6.85
C ARG A 67 -17.00 1.66 -6.32
N MET A 68 -17.83 1.24 -5.37
CA MET A 68 -18.86 2.09 -4.76
C MET A 68 -18.75 2.11 -3.24
N ALA A 69 -18.88 3.31 -2.66
CA ALA A 69 -19.12 3.45 -1.24
C ALA A 69 -20.54 2.95 -0.91
N VAL A 70 -20.66 2.11 0.12
CA VAL A 70 -21.92 1.48 0.51
C VAL A 70 -22.89 2.46 1.16
N GLY A 71 -22.35 3.51 1.79
CA GLY A 71 -23.12 4.45 2.60
C GLY A 71 -23.50 3.86 3.96
N GLU A 72 -24.30 4.60 4.71
CA GLU A 72 -24.64 4.26 6.09
C GLU A 72 -26.04 3.61 6.22
N ALA A 73 -26.22 2.92 7.35
CA ALA A 73 -27.50 2.37 7.76
C ALA A 73 -28.56 3.49 7.93
N PRO A 74 -29.85 3.20 7.75
CA PRO A 74 -30.42 1.91 7.30
C PRO A 74 -30.51 1.80 5.77
N SER A 75 -30.16 2.87 5.05
CA SER A 75 -30.46 2.97 3.61
C SER A 75 -29.50 2.18 2.73
N TYR A 76 -28.23 2.10 3.12
CA TYR A 76 -27.14 1.48 2.35
C TYR A 76 -27.24 1.80 0.85
N ARG A 77 -27.44 3.10 0.54
CA ARG A 77 -27.78 3.58 -0.80
C ARG A 77 -26.79 3.12 -1.87
N GLY A 78 -25.53 2.92 -1.52
CA GLY A 78 -24.51 2.39 -2.41
C GLY A 78 -24.83 1.00 -2.95
N LEU A 79 -25.35 0.09 -2.10
CA LEU A 79 -25.76 -1.25 -2.51
C LEU A 79 -26.97 -1.21 -3.45
N GLN A 80 -27.91 -0.29 -3.20
CA GLN A 80 -29.07 -0.10 -4.09
C GLN A 80 -28.62 0.37 -5.48
N VAL A 81 -27.71 1.35 -5.54
CA VAL A 81 -27.15 1.82 -6.80
C VAL A 81 -26.35 0.71 -7.48
N ALA A 82 -25.53 -0.05 -6.74
CA ALA A 82 -24.82 -1.21 -7.29
C ALA A 82 -25.79 -2.22 -7.93
N GLY A 83 -26.91 -2.51 -7.27
CA GLY A 83 -27.97 -3.33 -7.83
C GLY A 83 -28.55 -2.79 -9.14
N VAL A 84 -28.76 -1.47 -9.24
CA VAL A 84 -29.21 -0.82 -10.48
C VAL A 84 -28.15 -0.96 -11.59
N LEU A 85 -26.88 -0.72 -11.28
CA LEU A 85 -25.79 -0.82 -12.25
C LEU A 85 -25.61 -2.26 -12.77
N SER A 86 -25.55 -3.25 -11.87
CA SER A 86 -25.39 -4.66 -12.24
C SER A 86 -26.58 -5.19 -13.03
N ASN A 87 -27.80 -4.72 -12.76
CA ASN A 87 -28.97 -5.06 -13.58
C ASN A 87 -28.94 -4.37 -14.95
N ALA A 88 -28.45 -3.13 -15.02
CA ALA A 88 -28.38 -2.38 -16.27
C ALA A 88 -27.33 -2.96 -17.23
N VAL A 89 -26.19 -3.39 -16.71
CA VAL A 89 -25.08 -3.99 -17.45
C VAL A 89 -24.51 -5.18 -16.66
N PRO A 90 -25.02 -6.41 -16.86
CA PRO A 90 -24.57 -7.59 -16.11
C PRO A 90 -23.07 -7.92 -16.30
N ALA A 91 -22.48 -7.49 -17.41
CA ALA A 91 -21.05 -7.69 -17.69
C ALA A 91 -20.14 -6.67 -16.98
N LEU A 92 -20.69 -5.64 -16.34
CA LEU A 92 -19.91 -4.63 -15.62
C LEU A 92 -19.64 -5.11 -14.18
N PRO A 93 -18.38 -5.34 -13.78
CA PRO A 93 -18.07 -5.69 -12.41
C PRO A 93 -18.32 -4.48 -11.49
N VAL A 94 -19.11 -4.68 -10.44
CA VAL A 94 -19.38 -3.66 -9.40
C VAL A 94 -18.92 -4.21 -8.07
N ALA A 95 -18.10 -3.44 -7.35
CA ALA A 95 -17.53 -3.82 -6.06
C ALA A 95 -17.94 -2.85 -4.96
N CYS A 96 -18.44 -3.39 -3.86
CA CYS A 96 -18.81 -2.67 -2.65
C CYS A 96 -17.99 -3.21 -1.48
N VAL A 97 -17.36 -2.33 -0.70
CA VAL A 97 -16.65 -2.71 0.53
C VAL A 97 -17.53 -2.37 1.72
N VAL A 98 -17.79 -3.36 2.57
CA VAL A 98 -18.68 -3.26 3.74
C VAL A 98 -18.10 -4.06 4.90
N SER A 99 -18.34 -3.63 6.13
CA SER A 99 -18.00 -4.43 7.31
C SER A 99 -18.97 -5.61 7.47
N SER A 100 -18.54 -6.69 8.12
CA SER A 100 -19.39 -7.85 8.38
C SER A 100 -20.65 -7.49 9.19
N GLU A 101 -20.54 -6.53 10.11
CA GLU A 101 -21.66 -6.01 10.89
C GLU A 101 -22.69 -5.28 10.01
N ALA A 102 -22.22 -4.35 9.16
CA ALA A 102 -23.10 -3.60 8.27
C ALA A 102 -23.74 -4.50 7.19
N LEU A 103 -23.03 -5.53 6.73
CA LEU A 103 -23.58 -6.54 5.83
C LEU A 103 -24.68 -7.35 6.52
N GLY A 104 -24.45 -7.79 7.76
CA GLY A 104 -25.45 -8.51 8.55
C GLY A 104 -26.71 -7.66 8.77
N ALA A 105 -26.53 -6.39 9.13
CA ALA A 105 -27.63 -5.44 9.30
C ALA A 105 -28.42 -5.20 8.00
N PHE A 106 -27.74 -5.08 6.84
CA PHE A 106 -28.41 -4.94 5.55
C PHE A 106 -29.22 -6.20 5.18
N LEU A 107 -28.66 -7.39 5.42
CA LEU A 107 -29.31 -8.65 5.08
C LEU A 107 -30.49 -8.99 6.01
N ALA A 108 -30.54 -8.42 7.21
CA ALA A 108 -31.61 -8.62 8.18
C ALA A 108 -33.00 -8.22 7.63
N GLY A 109 -34.05 -8.94 8.04
CA GLY A 109 -35.44 -8.70 7.61
C GLY A 109 -35.82 -9.39 6.28
N GLY A 110 -36.87 -8.87 5.62
CA GLY A 110 -37.48 -9.50 4.44
C GLY A 110 -36.53 -9.64 3.23
N GLU A 111 -36.75 -10.68 2.43
CA GLU A 111 -35.89 -11.05 1.30
C GLU A 111 -36.13 -10.16 0.08
N THR A 112 -35.07 -9.83 -0.66
CA THR A 112 -35.16 -9.09 -1.92
C THR A 112 -34.17 -9.65 -2.94
N ARG A 113 -34.41 -9.43 -4.23
CA ARG A 113 -33.45 -9.79 -5.29
C ARG A 113 -32.06 -9.21 -5.05
N LEU A 114 -31.96 -8.00 -4.52
CA LEU A 114 -30.68 -7.38 -4.21
C LEU A 114 -29.95 -8.12 -3.09
N LYS A 115 -30.66 -8.55 -2.04
CA LYS A 115 -30.07 -9.34 -0.95
C LYS A 115 -29.57 -10.69 -1.44
N ALA A 116 -30.33 -11.38 -2.29
CA ALA A 116 -29.88 -12.61 -2.93
C ALA A 116 -28.59 -12.39 -3.75
N LEU A 117 -28.54 -11.35 -4.59
CA LEU A 117 -27.33 -10.99 -5.35
C LEU A 117 -26.14 -10.68 -4.44
N VAL A 118 -26.36 -9.95 -3.35
CA VAL A 118 -25.30 -9.63 -2.38
C VAL A 118 -24.77 -10.90 -1.73
N ARG A 119 -25.63 -11.85 -1.31
CA ARG A 119 -25.19 -13.11 -0.69
C ARG A 119 -24.33 -13.96 -1.61
N GLU A 120 -24.72 -14.10 -2.88
CA GLU A 120 -23.94 -14.86 -3.87
C GLU A 120 -22.63 -14.16 -4.24
N GLY A 121 -22.55 -12.85 -4.08
CA GLY A 121 -21.39 -12.02 -4.43
C GLY A 121 -20.43 -11.72 -3.27
N VAL A 122 -20.62 -12.30 -2.08
CA VAL A 122 -19.75 -12.02 -0.94
C VAL A 122 -18.39 -12.67 -1.14
N VAL A 123 -17.34 -11.85 -1.10
CA VAL A 123 -15.95 -12.30 -0.98
C VAL A 123 -15.42 -11.76 0.34
N GLU A 124 -15.14 -12.67 1.26
CA GLU A 124 -14.48 -12.30 2.52
C GLU A 124 -13.03 -11.94 2.24
N VAL A 125 -12.69 -10.68 2.46
CA VAL A 125 -11.32 -10.21 2.41
C VAL A 125 -10.83 -10.18 3.86
N PRO A 126 -9.76 -10.91 4.22
CA PRO A 126 -9.14 -10.78 5.53
C PRO A 126 -8.82 -9.31 5.74
N ALA A 127 -9.31 -8.72 6.83
CA ALA A 127 -8.80 -7.44 7.24
C ALA A 127 -7.32 -7.63 7.54
N GLU A 128 -6.44 -7.05 6.72
CA GLU A 128 -5.07 -6.79 7.16
C GLU A 128 -5.21 -6.07 8.51
N PRO A 129 -4.71 -6.65 9.61
CA PRO A 129 -4.85 -6.03 10.91
C PRO A 129 -4.27 -4.64 10.80
N SER A 130 -5.10 -3.63 11.10
CA SER A 130 -4.62 -2.25 11.12
C SER A 130 -3.38 -2.15 11.99
N GLU A 131 -2.49 -1.21 11.69
CA GLU A 131 -1.28 -0.98 12.49
C GLU A 131 -1.61 -0.89 13.99
N ALA A 132 -2.75 -0.27 14.31
CA ALA A 132 -3.34 -0.21 15.63
C ALA A 132 -3.66 -1.59 16.24
N ALA A 133 -4.41 -2.43 15.51
CA ALA A 133 -4.79 -3.76 15.98
C ALA A 133 -3.56 -4.65 16.16
N SER A 134 -2.59 -4.56 15.25
CA SER A 134 -1.33 -5.29 15.30
C SER A 134 -0.48 -4.88 16.50
N ALA A 135 -0.32 -3.57 16.75
CA ALA A 135 0.39 -3.06 17.92
C ALA A 135 -0.24 -3.51 19.24
N VAL A 136 -1.58 -3.45 19.35
CA VAL A 136 -2.30 -3.93 20.55
C VAL A 136 -2.12 -5.43 20.74
N ALA A 137 -2.15 -6.22 19.67
CA ALA A 137 -1.92 -7.66 19.74
C ALA A 137 -0.52 -7.98 20.25
N THR A 138 0.51 -7.26 19.78
CA THR A 138 1.89 -7.41 20.27
C THR A 138 2.01 -7.08 21.75
N LEU A 139 1.42 -5.98 22.22
CA LEU A 139 1.46 -5.61 23.64
C LEU A 139 0.84 -6.69 24.53
N ARG A 140 -0.31 -7.24 24.12
CA ARG A 140 -0.96 -8.36 24.82
C ARG A 140 -0.10 -9.62 24.80
N LYS A 141 0.61 -9.90 23.70
CA LYS A 141 1.54 -11.04 23.61
C LYS A 141 2.68 -10.89 24.61
N LEU A 142 3.29 -9.71 24.70
CA LEU A 142 4.37 -9.41 25.65
C LEU A 142 3.90 -9.53 27.10
N GLU A 143 2.69 -9.06 27.41
CA GLU A 143 2.10 -9.21 28.74
C GLU A 143 1.89 -10.68 29.11
N ARG A 144 1.26 -11.48 28.23
CA ARG A 144 1.04 -12.91 28.46
C ARG A 144 2.34 -13.71 28.60
N ALA A 145 3.38 -13.30 27.87
CA ALA A 145 4.70 -13.92 27.93
C ALA A 145 5.50 -13.53 29.19
N GLY A 146 4.99 -12.62 30.03
CA GLY A 146 5.70 -12.15 31.22
C GLY A 146 6.95 -11.33 30.88
N ALA A 147 6.94 -10.60 29.75
CA ALA A 147 8.09 -9.82 29.31
C ALA A 147 8.51 -8.77 30.37
N PRO A 148 9.82 -8.49 30.51
CA PRO A 148 10.33 -7.48 31.43
C PRO A 148 9.62 -6.13 31.25
N GLU A 149 9.44 -5.40 32.35
CA GLU A 149 8.74 -4.10 32.32
C GLU A 149 9.36 -3.12 31.32
N LYS A 150 10.69 -3.04 31.27
CA LYS A 150 11.42 -2.22 30.29
C LYS A 150 11.01 -2.53 28.84
N GLN A 151 10.86 -3.81 28.49
CA GLN A 151 10.45 -4.25 27.15
C GLN A 151 8.99 -3.86 26.86
N ARG A 152 8.09 -4.05 27.83
CA ARG A 152 6.68 -3.67 27.70
C ARG A 152 6.49 -2.16 27.54
N VAL A 153 7.19 -1.36 28.33
CA VAL A 153 7.14 0.10 28.26
C VAL A 153 7.67 0.59 26.91
N SER A 154 8.83 0.09 26.48
CA SER A 154 9.41 0.48 25.19
C SER A 154 8.51 0.09 24.00
N ALA A 155 7.90 -1.10 24.04
CA ALA A 155 6.90 -1.51 23.05
C ALA A 155 5.67 -0.60 23.03
N ALA A 156 5.17 -0.20 24.21
CA ALA A 156 4.02 0.68 24.32
C ALA A 156 4.31 2.09 23.79
N GLU A 157 5.53 2.60 23.98
CA GLU A 157 5.96 3.88 23.40
C GLU A 157 5.97 3.86 21.88
N VAL A 158 6.47 2.78 21.27
CA VAL A 158 6.45 2.60 19.81
C VAL A 158 5.01 2.51 19.30
N ALA A 159 4.18 1.68 19.95
CA ALA A 159 2.76 1.55 19.60
C ALA A 159 2.04 2.90 19.65
N LEU A 160 2.26 3.68 20.72
CA LEU A 160 1.67 5.00 20.86
C LEU A 160 2.15 5.95 19.76
N ALA A 161 3.45 5.93 19.44
CA ALA A 161 4.01 6.80 18.40
C ALA A 161 3.46 6.46 17.01
N VAL A 162 3.26 5.18 16.69
CA VAL A 162 2.61 4.74 15.44
C VAL A 162 1.14 5.19 15.41
N LEU A 163 0.40 5.01 16.51
CA LEU A 163 -1.01 5.39 16.61
C LEU A 163 -1.25 6.90 16.56
N THR A 164 -0.32 7.70 17.06
CA THR A 164 -0.47 9.16 17.19
C THR A 164 0.34 9.95 16.17
N GLY A 165 1.14 9.27 15.34
CA GLY A 165 2.11 9.83 14.40
C GLY A 165 1.51 10.39 13.11
N ALA A 166 0.43 11.16 13.17
CA ALA A 166 -0.10 11.85 11.99
C ALA A 166 0.82 13.02 11.57
N GLY A 167 1.25 13.04 10.31
CA GLY A 167 2.10 14.09 9.74
C GLY A 167 3.61 13.86 9.90
N GLU A 168 4.43 14.69 9.25
CA GLU A 168 5.90 14.47 9.14
C GLU A 168 6.62 14.42 10.49
N ALA A 169 6.37 15.39 11.38
CA ALA A 169 6.99 15.42 12.71
C ALA A 169 6.58 14.23 13.60
N GLY A 170 5.36 13.72 13.41
CA GLY A 170 4.88 12.51 14.08
C GLY A 170 5.60 11.26 13.57
N ALA A 171 5.82 11.17 12.25
CA ALA A 171 6.54 10.07 11.63
C ALA A 171 8.02 10.03 12.03
N ASP A 172 8.70 11.18 12.11
CA ASP A 172 10.10 11.23 12.57
C ASP A 172 10.22 10.73 14.02
N ARG A 173 9.29 11.14 14.90
CA ARG A 173 9.24 10.64 16.28
C ARG A 173 8.97 9.13 16.35
N ALA A 174 8.05 8.63 15.53
CA ALA A 174 7.74 7.20 15.46
C ALA A 174 8.95 6.40 14.98
N ARG A 175 9.65 6.88 13.95
CA ARG A 175 10.90 6.32 13.45
C ARG A 175 11.96 6.25 14.54
N SER A 176 12.26 7.36 15.23
CA SER A 176 13.29 7.36 16.28
C SER A 176 12.95 6.43 17.45
N LYS A 177 11.66 6.27 17.78
CA LYS A 177 11.23 5.29 18.79
C LYS A 177 11.39 3.85 18.30
N ALA A 178 11.06 3.57 17.04
CA ALA A 178 11.27 2.27 16.42
C ALA A 178 12.75 1.90 16.33
N GLU A 179 13.62 2.84 15.96
CA GLU A 179 15.09 2.69 15.95
C GLU A 179 15.62 2.27 17.33
N ALA A 180 15.26 3.01 18.38
CA ALA A 180 15.69 2.72 19.74
C ALA A 180 15.16 1.36 20.23
N TYR A 181 13.90 1.04 19.92
CA TYR A 181 13.31 -0.25 20.27
C TYR A 181 14.02 -1.41 19.57
N LEU A 182 14.27 -1.31 18.26
CA LEU A 182 14.95 -2.36 17.52
C LEU A 182 16.38 -2.55 18.02
N ARG A 183 17.13 -1.46 18.26
CA ARG A 183 18.47 -1.53 18.87
C ARG A 183 18.46 -2.33 20.16
N ASP A 184 17.55 -2.02 21.09
CA ASP A 184 17.47 -2.73 22.38
C ASP A 184 17.15 -4.22 22.19
N ARG A 185 16.27 -4.57 21.23
CA ARG A 185 15.97 -5.96 20.91
C ARG A 185 17.14 -6.70 20.26
N LEU A 186 17.94 -6.01 19.44
CA LEU A 186 19.15 -6.57 18.85
C LEU A 186 20.23 -6.83 19.91
N GLU A 187 20.34 -5.97 20.91
CA GLU A 187 21.30 -6.16 22.01
C GLU A 187 20.91 -7.35 22.92
N GLU A 188 19.61 -7.62 23.05
CA GLU A 188 19.09 -8.75 23.83
C GLU A 188 19.15 -10.09 23.07
N HIS A 189 19.24 -10.06 21.73
CA HIS A 189 19.22 -11.28 20.92
C HIS A 189 20.64 -11.87 20.76
N PRO A 190 20.85 -13.16 21.08
CA PRO A 190 22.18 -13.80 21.10
C PRO A 190 23.04 -13.67 19.83
N ARG A 191 22.44 -13.56 18.65
CA ARG A 191 23.15 -13.52 17.36
C ARG A 191 23.47 -12.11 16.87
N THR A 192 22.84 -11.08 17.46
CA THR A 192 22.97 -9.67 17.03
C THR A 192 23.60 -8.77 18.08
N ALA A 193 23.71 -9.23 19.33
CA ALA A 193 24.26 -8.48 20.44
C ALA A 193 25.67 -7.95 20.15
N GLY A 194 25.89 -6.65 20.39
CA GLY A 194 27.16 -5.97 20.13
C GLY A 194 27.57 -5.83 18.66
N LEU A 195 26.73 -6.21 17.68
CA LEU A 195 27.07 -6.13 16.26
C LEU A 195 26.64 -4.84 15.56
N PHE A 196 25.62 -4.15 16.06
CA PHE A 196 25.00 -3.02 15.38
C PHE A 196 25.21 -1.69 16.12
N GLU A 197 25.76 -0.71 15.41
CA GLU A 197 25.92 0.69 15.86
C GLU A 197 24.69 1.51 15.43
N LEU A 198 24.06 2.24 16.36
CA LEU A 198 22.93 3.13 16.05
C LEU A 198 23.41 4.45 15.44
N ASN A 199 22.72 4.92 14.38
CA ASN A 199 22.94 6.20 13.69
C ASN A 199 24.41 6.40 13.25
N ALA A 200 25.02 5.33 12.78
CA ALA A 200 26.42 5.32 12.39
C ALA A 200 26.61 6.09 11.09
N ARG A 201 27.63 6.96 11.07
CA ARG A 201 28.04 7.64 9.85
C ARG A 201 29.05 6.82 9.07
N LEU A 202 28.77 6.67 7.79
CA LEU A 202 29.61 6.03 6.81
C LEU A 202 30.08 7.09 5.81
N ARG A 203 31.38 7.15 5.58
CA ARG A 203 32.00 8.00 4.58
C ARG A 203 32.59 7.09 3.51
N PRO A 204 31.85 6.81 2.42
CA PRO A 204 32.44 6.14 1.28
C PRO A 204 33.59 6.99 0.73
N GLU A 205 34.66 6.36 0.25
CA GLU A 205 35.80 7.09 -0.33
C GLU A 205 35.29 8.00 -1.47
N ASP A 206 35.68 9.28 -1.41
CA ASP A 206 35.28 10.35 -2.34
C ASP A 206 33.78 10.65 -2.49
N LYS A 207 32.94 10.32 -1.48
CA LYS A 207 31.49 10.62 -1.51
C LYS A 207 30.97 11.35 -0.27
N ARG A 208 29.70 11.76 -0.39
CA ARG A 208 28.90 12.32 0.71
C ARG A 208 28.81 11.30 1.86
N SER A 209 28.95 11.78 3.09
CA SER A 209 28.69 10.97 4.28
C SER A 209 27.21 10.59 4.35
N TRP A 210 26.95 9.30 4.51
CA TRP A 210 25.63 8.75 4.78
C TRP A 210 25.50 8.39 6.27
N GLU A 211 24.36 8.70 6.86
CA GLU A 211 23.99 8.22 8.19
C GLU A 211 23.11 6.98 7.99
N VAL A 212 23.43 5.88 8.66
CA VAL A 212 22.71 4.59 8.60
C VAL A 212 22.13 4.32 9.98
N ASP A 213 20.85 3.96 10.04
CA ASP A 213 20.15 3.83 11.33
C ASP A 213 20.76 2.74 12.20
N LEU A 214 21.07 1.57 11.64
CA LEU A 214 21.74 0.48 12.35
C LEU A 214 22.80 -0.16 11.45
N LEU A 215 24.06 -0.10 11.86
CA LEU A 215 25.20 -0.52 11.04
C LEU A 215 26.01 -1.64 11.68
N CYS A 216 26.14 -2.77 10.99
CA CYS A 216 27.10 -3.82 11.32
C CYS A 216 28.30 -3.74 10.37
N ARG A 217 29.40 -3.13 10.83
CA ARG A 217 30.63 -2.98 10.02
C ARG A 217 31.32 -4.31 9.71
N PRO A 218 31.51 -5.23 10.68
CA PRO A 218 32.25 -6.47 10.42
C PRO A 218 31.62 -7.34 9.32
N LEU A 219 30.28 -7.38 9.26
CA LEU A 219 29.54 -8.18 8.30
C LEU A 219 29.02 -7.37 7.10
N ARG A 220 29.32 -6.07 7.06
CA ARG A 220 28.82 -5.11 6.04
C ARG A 220 27.31 -5.24 5.83
N ILE A 221 26.55 -5.09 6.91
CA ILE A 221 25.08 -5.04 6.88
C ILE A 221 24.65 -3.65 7.36
N ALA A 222 23.77 -3.01 6.60
CA ALA A 222 23.16 -1.73 6.92
C ALA A 222 21.64 -1.95 7.03
N VAL A 223 21.05 -1.52 8.13
CA VAL A 223 19.60 -1.57 8.36
C VAL A 223 19.07 -0.15 8.42
N GLU A 224 18.00 0.10 7.67
CA GLU A 224 17.35 1.41 7.53
C GLU A 224 15.88 1.27 7.94
N ILE A 225 15.39 2.20 8.75
CA ILE A 225 14.02 2.24 9.27
C ILE A 225 13.32 3.45 8.65
N ASP A 226 12.45 3.18 7.68
CA ASP A 226 11.72 4.19 6.93
C ASP A 226 10.37 4.48 7.61
N GLY A 227 10.02 5.76 7.76
CA GLY A 227 8.66 6.17 8.14
C GLY A 227 7.70 6.06 6.96
N TYR A 228 6.40 5.89 7.25
CA TYR A 228 5.35 5.72 6.22
C TYR A 228 5.29 6.85 5.18
N HIS A 229 5.57 8.10 5.59
CA HIS A 229 5.49 9.27 4.71
C HIS A 229 6.72 9.48 3.79
N HIS A 230 7.76 8.65 3.88
CA HIS A 230 8.99 8.86 3.10
C HIS A 230 8.81 8.60 1.59
N PHE A 231 7.75 7.92 1.16
CA PHE A 231 7.54 7.55 -0.24
C PHE A 231 6.84 8.60 -1.10
N GLN A 232 6.36 9.71 -0.51
CA GLN A 232 5.54 10.71 -1.22
C GLN A 232 6.35 11.86 -1.84
N ASP A 233 7.63 11.99 -1.52
CA ASP A 233 8.53 13.02 -2.04
C ASP A 233 9.53 12.42 -3.06
N PRO A 234 9.42 12.77 -4.37
CA PRO A 234 10.32 12.28 -5.40
C PRO A 234 11.81 12.59 -5.14
N GLU A 235 12.15 13.69 -4.47
CA GLU A 235 13.55 14.01 -4.18
C GLU A 235 14.12 13.17 -3.04
N ARG A 236 13.32 12.90 -2.00
CA ARG A 236 13.70 11.94 -0.94
C ARG A 236 13.91 10.55 -1.53
N PHE A 237 12.98 10.09 -2.37
CA PHE A 237 13.13 8.81 -3.08
C PHE A 237 14.44 8.73 -3.86
N ARG A 238 14.76 9.74 -4.69
CA ARG A 238 16.03 9.75 -5.46
C ARG A 238 17.25 9.79 -4.55
N ARG A 239 17.20 10.52 -3.44
CA ARG A 239 18.29 10.56 -2.45
C ARG A 239 18.52 9.21 -1.81
N ASP A 240 17.46 8.52 -1.40
CA ASP A 240 17.54 7.22 -0.74
C ASP A 240 18.06 6.14 -1.71
N ARG A 241 17.65 6.17 -2.99
CA ARG A 241 18.21 5.29 -4.02
C ARG A 241 19.70 5.53 -4.29
N ARG A 242 20.18 6.77 -4.21
CA ARG A 242 21.62 7.08 -4.30
C ARG A 242 22.39 6.54 -3.09
N LYS A 243 21.83 6.71 -1.88
CA LYS A 243 22.39 6.17 -0.65
C LYS A 243 22.52 4.64 -0.72
N ASP A 244 21.47 3.94 -1.16
CA ASP A 244 21.49 2.48 -1.32
C ASP A 244 22.59 2.04 -2.29
N LEU A 245 22.69 2.71 -3.46
CA LEU A 245 23.71 2.38 -4.45
C LEU A 245 25.12 2.62 -3.92
N ASP A 246 25.33 3.69 -3.15
CA ASP A 246 26.62 3.95 -2.54
C ASP A 246 26.99 2.91 -1.48
N LEU A 247 26.07 2.54 -0.59
CA LEU A 247 26.28 1.48 0.39
C LEU A 247 26.59 0.14 -0.29
N GLN A 248 25.85 -0.21 -1.34
CA GLN A 248 26.09 -1.44 -2.10
C GLN A 248 27.46 -1.46 -2.79
N ARG A 249 27.93 -0.31 -3.31
CA ARG A 249 29.27 -0.18 -3.91
C ARG A 249 30.38 -0.38 -2.88
N GLU A 250 30.17 0.04 -1.63
CA GLU A 250 31.05 -0.26 -0.50
C GLU A 250 30.92 -1.72 0.00
N GLY A 251 30.07 -2.52 -0.66
CA GLY A 251 29.85 -3.92 -0.36
C GLY A 251 28.92 -4.15 0.83
N TYR A 252 28.08 -3.19 1.20
CA TYR A 252 27.04 -3.38 2.22
C TYR A 252 25.78 -4.02 1.64
N TRP A 253 25.19 -4.92 2.42
CA TRP A 253 23.81 -5.38 2.19
C TRP A 253 22.88 -4.44 2.96
N VAL A 254 21.92 -3.86 2.25
CA VAL A 254 20.97 -2.89 2.80
C VAL A 254 19.63 -3.57 3.05
N TYR A 255 19.17 -3.55 4.29
CA TYR A 255 17.86 -4.08 4.70
C TYR A 255 16.97 -2.93 5.19
N ARG A 256 15.91 -2.62 4.43
CA ARG A 256 14.95 -1.56 4.75
C ARG A 256 13.72 -2.14 5.45
N LEU A 257 13.31 -1.49 6.54
CA LEU A 257 12.18 -1.82 7.38
C LEU A 257 11.24 -0.63 7.45
N LEU A 258 9.93 -0.86 7.53
CA LEU A 258 9.02 0.21 7.92
C LEU A 258 9.04 0.36 9.44
N ALA A 259 9.03 1.61 9.92
CA ALA A 259 8.95 1.92 11.35
C ALA A 259 7.71 1.26 12.00
N THR A 260 6.62 1.13 11.24
CA THR A 260 5.35 0.52 11.69
C THR A 260 5.42 -1.00 11.80
N ASP A 261 6.35 -1.65 11.09
CA ASP A 261 6.57 -3.10 11.14
C ASP A 261 7.49 -3.53 12.29
N VAL A 262 8.34 -2.64 12.79
CA VAL A 262 9.35 -2.97 13.81
C VAL A 262 8.74 -3.64 15.05
N LEU A 263 7.54 -3.23 15.45
CA LEU A 263 6.86 -3.81 16.61
C LEU A 263 6.11 -5.11 16.26
N SER A 264 5.36 -5.12 15.16
CA SER A 264 4.46 -6.22 14.79
C SER A 264 5.19 -7.41 14.16
N GLN A 265 6.30 -7.15 13.46
CA GLN A 265 7.08 -8.12 12.72
C GLN A 265 8.44 -8.41 13.36
N LEU A 266 8.65 -8.04 14.63
CA LEU A 266 9.96 -8.15 15.30
C LEU A 266 10.60 -9.55 15.14
N GLU A 267 9.84 -10.61 15.38
CA GLU A 267 10.36 -11.99 15.27
C GLU A 267 10.83 -12.32 13.84
N HIS A 268 10.10 -11.85 12.83
CA HIS A 268 10.49 -12.00 11.43
C HIS A 268 11.74 -11.18 11.10
N ILE A 269 11.83 -9.94 11.59
CA ILE A 269 12.99 -9.06 11.40
C ILE A 269 14.25 -9.69 11.99
N LEU A 270 14.16 -10.19 13.22
CA LEU A 270 15.27 -10.87 13.91
C LEU A 270 15.69 -12.13 13.16
N HIS A 271 14.73 -12.94 12.71
CA HIS A 271 15.03 -14.13 11.90
C HIS A 271 15.73 -13.76 10.59
N THR A 272 15.26 -12.73 9.88
CA THR A 272 15.90 -12.26 8.65
C THR A 272 17.34 -11.80 8.93
N LEU A 273 17.58 -11.05 10.01
CA LEU A 273 18.93 -10.63 10.40
C LEU A 273 19.84 -11.82 10.72
N ASP A 274 19.34 -12.84 11.41
CA ASP A 274 20.08 -14.09 11.64
C ASP A 274 20.52 -14.73 10.32
N THR A 275 19.63 -14.80 9.32
CA THR A 275 19.97 -15.38 8.00
C THR A 275 21.00 -14.53 7.25
N LEU A 276 20.91 -13.20 7.33
CA LEU A 276 21.87 -12.29 6.70
C LEU A 276 23.25 -12.40 7.34
N ILE A 277 23.30 -12.44 8.68
CA ILE A 277 24.54 -12.63 9.45
C ILE A 277 25.20 -13.95 9.10
N GLU A 278 24.43 -15.03 9.04
CA GLU A 278 24.93 -16.35 8.69
C GLU A 278 25.44 -16.42 7.25
N ALA A 279 24.72 -15.83 6.30
CA ALA A 279 25.17 -15.76 4.91
C ALA A 279 26.47 -14.96 4.78
N ARG A 280 26.59 -13.82 5.47
CA ARG A 280 27.81 -13.00 5.49
C ARG A 280 28.98 -13.68 6.17
N GLY A 281 28.74 -14.40 7.27
CA GLY A 281 29.78 -15.16 7.97
C GLY A 281 30.37 -16.31 7.13
N ARG A 282 29.63 -16.80 6.13
CA ARG A 282 30.11 -17.82 5.17
C ARG A 282 30.82 -17.22 3.96
N GLU A 283 30.68 -15.92 3.68
CA GLU A 283 31.49 -15.27 2.66
C GLU A 283 32.94 -15.22 3.18
N PRO A 284 33.91 -15.86 2.50
CA PRO A 284 35.30 -15.76 2.91
C PRO A 284 35.68 -14.27 2.92
N GLY A 285 36.10 -13.79 4.10
CA GLY A 285 36.45 -12.39 4.34
C GLY A 285 37.24 -11.82 3.16
N GLY A 286 36.75 -10.69 2.64
CA GLY A 286 37.08 -10.17 1.33
C GLY A 286 38.53 -10.41 0.89
N ARG A 287 38.70 -11.13 -0.21
CA ARG A 287 39.82 -10.85 -1.11
C ARG A 287 39.72 -9.35 -1.43
N GLU A 288 40.70 -8.57 -0.98
CA GLU A 288 40.96 -7.25 -1.55
C GLU A 288 40.87 -7.36 -3.08
N PRO A 289 40.15 -6.45 -3.76
CA PRO A 289 40.25 -6.38 -5.21
C PRO A 289 41.70 -6.07 -5.55
N ARG A 290 42.40 -7.05 -6.14
CA ARG A 290 43.71 -6.87 -6.76
C ARG A 290 43.56 -5.92 -7.94
N HIS A 291 43.51 -4.62 -7.69
CA HIS A 291 43.82 -3.64 -8.72
C HIS A 291 45.33 -3.57 -8.85
N GLY A 292 45.83 -4.26 -9.87
CA GLY A 292 47.24 -4.42 -10.13
C GLY A 292 47.95 -3.09 -10.34
N HIS A 293 49.03 -2.88 -9.61
CA HIS A 293 50.16 -2.14 -10.13
C HIS A 293 50.61 -2.81 -11.44
N ARG A 294 50.42 -2.12 -12.56
CA ARG A 294 51.31 -2.27 -13.71
C ARG A 294 52.21 -1.05 -13.74
N HIS A 295 53.46 -1.30 -13.36
CA HIS A 295 54.60 -0.56 -13.87
C HIS A 295 54.62 -0.68 -15.39
N SER A 296 54.59 0.45 -16.08
CA SER A 296 55.40 0.79 -17.27
C SER A 296 55.21 2.27 -17.53
#